data_AF-A0A497HJ47-F1
#
_entry.id   AF-A0A497HJ47-F1
#
_cell.length_a   1.000
_cell.length_b   1.000
_cell.length_c   1.000
_cell.angle_alpha   90.00
_cell.angle_beta   90.00
_cell.angle_gamma   90.00
#
_symmetry.space_group_name_H-M   'P 1'
#
loop_
_entity.id
_entity.type
_entity.pdbx_description
1 polymer ?
#
loop_
_entity_poly.entity_id
_entity_poly.type
_entity_poly.pdbx_seq_one_letter_code
_entity_poly.pdbx_strand_id
1 'polypeptide(L)'
;MIDQSLAEKIKKYVLERLCRCGGFCFYKLEEPNGADTFYALSILNLLDVEFYDENTVKFLQSMQRKDGSYSSLYSAYYSIKGLELLGEEPKYECRDFLRRNLKVYDVENLPTGLQSIFRQMYYLVDLYKDIGIAVDEDKRRSLINFILSFKNKDHGFGKEKSTLIETFHAVFILHHLDHNTQDSLNFLKMCENRFYGFVNIPSTSPSFIEHLYAGLELSKLFGYIPSFPDSIRDFIMNCQKKNGGFSRSPTGITNLENTCYAVKSLYVLDKLCPELL
;
A
#
# COMPACT_ATOMS: atom_id res chain seq x y z
N MET A 1 0.12 2.51 -20.03
CA MET A 1 -0.05 1.03 -19.88
C MET A 1 -1.50 0.58 -19.63
N ILE A 2 -2.35 1.39 -18.98
CA ILE A 2 -3.78 1.08 -18.84
C ILE A 2 -4.52 1.71 -20.03
N ASP A 3 -5.04 0.88 -20.93
CA ASP A 3 -5.89 1.36 -22.03
C ASP A 3 -7.34 1.58 -21.57
N GLN A 4 -8.16 2.21 -22.42
CA GLN A 4 -9.56 2.50 -22.12
C GLN A 4 -10.39 1.24 -21.81
N SER A 5 -10.12 0.13 -22.51
CA SER A 5 -10.86 -1.14 -22.34
C SER A 5 -10.55 -1.75 -20.97
N LEU A 6 -9.29 -1.70 -20.56
CA LEU A 6 -8.83 -2.13 -19.25
C LEU A 6 -9.41 -1.25 -18.14
N ALA A 7 -9.34 0.08 -18.30
CA ALA A 7 -9.89 1.04 -17.35
C ALA A 7 -11.39 0.81 -17.10
N GLU A 8 -12.19 0.62 -18.15
CA GLU A 8 -13.63 0.36 -18.02
C GLU A 8 -13.94 -0.95 -17.30
N LYS A 9 -13.16 -2.02 -17.55
CA LYS A 9 -13.33 -3.29 -16.81
C LYS A 9 -13.05 -3.12 -15.32
N ILE A 10 -11.98 -2.40 -14.99
CA ILE A 10 -11.59 -2.16 -13.59
C ILE A 10 -12.61 -1.26 -12.90
N LYS A 11 -13.04 -0.17 -13.55
CA LYS A 11 -14.09 0.72 -13.06
C LYS A 11 -15.38 -0.05 -12.77
N LYS A 12 -15.84 -0.87 -13.73
CA LYS A 12 -17.01 -1.73 -13.54
C LYS A 12 -16.83 -2.67 -12.36
N TYR A 13 -15.68 -3.34 -12.25
CA TYR A 13 -15.36 -4.18 -11.11
C TYR A 13 -15.52 -3.42 -9.78
N VAL A 14 -14.91 -2.24 -9.66
CA VAL A 14 -14.96 -1.46 -8.41
C VAL A 14 -16.38 -1.02 -8.07
N LEU A 15 -17.11 -0.43 -9.03
CA LEU A 15 -18.44 0.11 -8.77
C LEU A 15 -19.48 -0.97 -8.43
N GLU A 16 -19.33 -2.19 -8.93
CA GLU A 16 -20.17 -3.34 -8.53
C GLU A 16 -19.99 -3.78 -7.06
N ARG A 17 -19.05 -3.19 -6.32
CA ARG A 17 -18.74 -3.49 -4.91
C ARG A 17 -19.16 -2.37 -3.96
N LEU A 18 -19.73 -1.29 -4.48
CA LEU A 18 -20.31 -0.23 -3.68
C LEU A 18 -21.53 -0.76 -2.92
N CYS A 19 -21.54 -0.58 -1.60
CA CYS A 19 -22.65 -0.93 -0.73
C CYS A 19 -23.72 0.17 -0.76
N ARG A 20 -24.98 -0.19 -0.55
CA ARG A 20 -26.10 0.77 -0.49
C ARG A 20 -26.00 1.71 0.70
N CYS A 21 -25.45 1.23 1.81
CA CYS A 21 -25.19 2.04 3.01
C CYS A 21 -23.89 2.86 2.94
N GLY A 22 -23.21 2.86 1.79
CA GLY A 22 -21.91 3.51 1.61
C GLY A 22 -20.73 2.57 1.90
N GLY A 23 -19.56 2.92 1.42
CA GLY A 23 -18.36 2.08 1.48
C GLY A 23 -18.41 0.91 0.50
N PHE A 24 -17.34 0.12 0.48
CA PHE A 24 -17.18 -0.99 -0.48
C PHE A 24 -16.92 -2.32 0.23
N CYS A 25 -17.34 -3.41 -0.42
CA CYS A 25 -17.15 -4.78 0.03
C CYS A 25 -16.74 -5.69 -1.14
N PHE A 26 -15.53 -6.27 -1.11
CA PHE A 26 -14.98 -6.97 -2.28
C PHE A 26 -15.78 -8.22 -2.69
N TYR A 27 -16.45 -8.87 -1.72
CA TYR A 27 -17.27 -10.07 -1.89
C TYR A 27 -18.76 -9.75 -2.09
N LYS A 28 -19.11 -8.48 -2.33
CA LYS A 28 -20.46 -8.01 -2.73
C LYS A 28 -21.58 -8.32 -1.73
N LEU A 29 -21.27 -8.29 -0.44
CA LEU A 29 -22.29 -8.24 0.61
C LEU A 29 -22.47 -6.80 1.11
N GLU A 30 -23.57 -6.54 1.82
CA GLU A 30 -23.87 -5.25 2.43
C GLU A 30 -23.08 -5.08 3.74
N GLU A 31 -21.76 -5.29 3.65
CA GLU A 31 -20.81 -5.32 4.76
C GLU A 31 -19.57 -4.49 4.39
N PRO A 32 -19.71 -3.15 4.24
CA PRO A 32 -18.59 -2.31 3.88
C PRO A 32 -17.51 -2.34 4.97
N ASN A 33 -16.25 -2.26 4.56
CA ASN A 33 -15.13 -2.12 5.48
C ASN A 33 -14.16 -1.03 5.00
N GLY A 34 -13.36 -0.48 5.92
CA GLY A 34 -12.46 0.62 5.62
C GLY A 34 -11.43 0.27 4.54
N ALA A 35 -10.82 -0.93 4.61
CA ALA A 35 -9.77 -1.34 3.68
C ALA A 35 -10.27 -1.41 2.24
N ASP A 36 -11.36 -2.14 2.00
CA ASP A 36 -11.99 -2.24 0.68
C ASP A 36 -12.42 -0.86 0.17
N THR A 37 -13.01 -0.04 1.04
CA THR A 37 -13.43 1.33 0.70
C THR A 37 -12.25 2.19 0.24
N PHE A 38 -11.16 2.21 1.01
CA PHE A 38 -9.95 2.94 0.63
C PHE A 38 -9.37 2.46 -0.70
N TYR A 39 -9.26 1.14 -0.90
CA TYR A 39 -8.70 0.60 -2.13
C TYR A 39 -9.59 0.87 -3.35
N ALA A 40 -10.91 0.78 -3.19
CA ALA A 40 -11.88 1.15 -4.22
C ALA A 40 -11.72 2.62 -4.64
N LEU A 41 -11.74 3.53 -3.67
CA LEU A 41 -11.58 4.98 -3.92
C LEU A 41 -10.22 5.28 -4.56
N SER A 42 -9.15 4.63 -4.10
CA SER A 42 -7.81 4.76 -4.67
C SER A 42 -7.77 4.36 -6.14
N ILE A 43 -8.45 3.26 -6.51
CA ILE A 43 -8.53 2.81 -7.91
C ILE A 43 -9.30 3.83 -8.75
N LEU A 44 -10.45 4.31 -8.28
CA LEU A 44 -11.26 5.29 -9.02
C LEU A 44 -10.48 6.59 -9.26
N ASN A 45 -9.79 7.10 -8.23
CA ASN A 45 -8.94 8.28 -8.35
C ASN A 45 -7.77 8.05 -9.32
N LEU A 46 -7.12 6.89 -9.29
CA LEU A 46 -6.03 6.58 -10.23
C LEU A 46 -6.53 6.54 -11.67
N LEU A 47 -7.72 5.98 -11.90
CA LEU A 47 -8.37 5.91 -13.22
C LEU A 47 -9.01 7.25 -13.66
N ASP A 48 -8.81 8.33 -12.90
CA ASP A 48 -9.40 9.64 -13.16
C ASP A 48 -10.94 9.59 -13.28
N VAL A 49 -11.57 8.74 -12.47
CA VAL A 49 -13.02 8.61 -12.39
C VAL A 49 -13.52 9.51 -11.27
N GLU A 50 -14.25 10.57 -11.64
CA GLU A 50 -14.97 11.39 -10.67
C GLU A 50 -15.99 10.53 -9.91
N PHE A 51 -15.81 10.44 -8.60
CA PHE A 51 -16.68 9.66 -7.72
C PHE A 51 -16.87 10.40 -6.39
N TYR A 52 -18.14 10.57 -6.01
CA TYR A 52 -18.52 11.07 -4.70
C TYR A 52 -19.80 10.36 -4.24
N ASP A 53 -19.82 9.92 -2.99
CA ASP A 53 -20.98 9.26 -2.37
C ASP A 53 -21.09 9.67 -0.89
N GLU A 54 -22.15 10.39 -0.55
CA GLU A 54 -22.37 10.92 0.80
C GLU A 54 -22.51 9.81 1.85
N ASN A 55 -23.05 8.64 1.46
CA ASN A 55 -23.14 7.50 2.36
C ASN A 55 -21.76 6.94 2.71
N THR A 56 -20.86 6.88 1.73
CA THR A 56 -19.46 6.48 1.93
C THR A 56 -18.73 7.45 2.85
N VAL A 57 -18.95 8.76 2.69
CA VAL A 57 -18.43 9.79 3.61
C VAL A 57 -18.93 9.54 5.04
N LYS A 58 -20.25 9.36 5.21
CA LYS A 58 -20.87 9.07 6.52
C LYS A 58 -20.32 7.78 7.13
N PHE A 59 -20.13 6.74 6.32
CA PHE A 59 -19.55 5.47 6.74
C PHE A 59 -18.13 5.65 7.26
N LEU A 60 -17.24 6.27 6.48
CA LEU A 60 -15.84 6.49 6.88
C LEU A 60 -15.75 7.38 8.13
N GLN A 61 -16.54 8.44 8.21
CA GLN A 61 -16.62 9.30 9.39
C GLN A 61 -17.20 8.59 10.62
N SER A 62 -18.04 7.56 10.45
CA SER A 62 -18.60 6.77 11.56
C SER A 62 -17.56 5.84 12.20
N MET A 63 -16.45 5.57 11.51
CA MET A 63 -15.34 4.77 12.05
C MET A 63 -14.56 5.51 13.16
N GLN A 64 -14.74 6.83 13.26
CA GLN A 64 -14.11 7.67 14.28
C GLN A 64 -15.02 7.84 15.50
N ARG A 65 -14.43 7.74 16.69
CA ARG A 65 -15.09 8.03 17.97
C ARG A 65 -15.08 9.53 18.26
N LYS A 66 -15.99 9.98 19.13
CA LYS A 66 -16.13 11.40 19.51
C LYS A 66 -14.88 12.02 20.16
N ASP A 67 -14.02 11.19 20.75
CA ASP A 67 -12.75 11.62 21.36
C ASP A 67 -11.58 11.70 20.35
N GLY A 68 -11.88 11.60 19.05
CA GLY A 68 -10.89 11.62 17.97
C GLY A 68 -10.19 10.29 17.72
N SER A 69 -10.44 9.27 18.55
CA SER A 69 -9.79 7.96 18.43
C SER A 69 -10.49 7.02 17.45
N TYR A 70 -9.77 5.97 17.06
CA TYR A 70 -10.26 4.89 16.21
C TYR A 70 -10.14 3.54 16.92
N SER A 71 -10.88 2.54 16.43
CA SER A 71 -10.80 1.16 16.93
C SER A 71 -9.43 0.52 16.72
N SER A 72 -8.70 0.93 15.68
CA SER A 72 -7.34 0.48 15.38
C SER A 72 -6.62 1.49 14.49
N LEU A 73 -5.30 1.35 14.35
CA LEU A 73 -4.51 2.13 13.40
C LEU A 73 -4.94 1.91 11.94
N TYR A 74 -5.30 0.68 11.59
CA TYR A 74 -5.83 0.35 10.27
C TYR A 74 -7.14 1.09 9.98
N SER A 75 -8.03 1.12 10.97
CA SER A 75 -9.30 1.86 10.90
C SER A 75 -9.05 3.36 10.68
N ALA A 76 -8.10 3.95 11.42
CA ALA A 76 -7.69 5.34 11.24
C ALA A 76 -7.14 5.59 9.82
N TYR A 77 -6.17 4.78 9.39
CA TYR A 77 -5.53 4.93 8.07
C TYR A 77 -6.54 4.87 6.93
N TYR A 78 -7.35 3.82 6.86
CA TYR A 78 -8.27 3.65 5.74
C TYR A 78 -9.41 4.67 5.75
N SER A 79 -9.89 5.10 6.93
CA SER A 79 -10.92 6.13 7.02
C SER A 79 -10.40 7.51 6.62
N ILE A 80 -9.24 7.94 7.14
CA ILE A 80 -8.65 9.24 6.85
C ILE A 80 -8.27 9.34 5.37
N LYS A 81 -7.54 8.35 4.84
CA LYS A 81 -7.13 8.33 3.43
C LYS A 81 -8.33 8.21 2.48
N GLY A 82 -9.38 7.47 2.89
CA GLY A 82 -10.62 7.39 2.12
C GLY A 82 -11.37 8.71 2.05
N LEU A 83 -11.44 9.44 3.17
CA LEU A 83 -12.07 10.78 3.23
C LEU A 83 -11.29 11.79 2.41
N GLU A 84 -9.96 11.78 2.50
CA GLU A 84 -9.08 12.64 1.68
C GLU A 84 -9.34 12.46 0.17
N LEU A 85 -9.49 11.21 -0.30
CA LEU A 85 -9.81 10.90 -1.71
C LEU A 85 -11.20 11.39 -2.14
N LEU A 86 -12.11 11.64 -1.20
CA LEU A 86 -13.43 12.22 -1.44
C LEU A 86 -13.46 13.74 -1.24
N GLY A 87 -12.32 14.36 -0.90
CA GLY A 87 -12.24 15.79 -0.57
C GLY A 87 -12.85 16.14 0.79
N GLU A 88 -12.95 15.17 1.69
CA GLU A 88 -13.61 15.29 2.99
C GLU A 88 -12.61 15.09 4.15
N GLU A 89 -13.02 15.49 5.36
CA GLU A 89 -12.20 15.40 6.56
C GLU A 89 -12.83 14.48 7.64
N PRO A 90 -12.01 13.95 8.57
CA PRO A 90 -12.51 13.33 9.80
C PRO A 90 -13.41 14.28 10.61
N LYS A 91 -14.39 13.72 11.33
CA LYS A 91 -15.35 14.52 12.13
C LYS A 91 -14.70 15.22 13.33
N TYR A 92 -13.65 14.62 13.88
CA TYR A 92 -13.00 15.07 15.10
C TYR A 92 -11.48 15.11 14.90
N GLU A 93 -10.81 15.93 15.71
CA GLU A 93 -9.35 16.04 15.70
C GLU A 93 -8.69 14.71 16.09
N CYS A 94 -7.80 14.17 15.25
CA CYS A 94 -7.20 12.85 15.42
C CYS A 94 -5.69 12.87 15.74
N ARG A 95 -5.02 14.02 15.71
CA ARG A 95 -3.56 14.14 15.89
C ARG A 95 -3.08 13.50 17.19
N ASP A 96 -3.81 13.64 18.29
CA ASP A 96 -3.41 13.05 19.57
C ASP A 96 -3.49 11.53 19.57
N PHE A 97 -4.45 10.94 18.84
CA PHE A 97 -4.50 9.49 18.64
C PHE A 97 -3.29 9.03 17.83
N LEU A 98 -2.95 9.73 16.75
CA LEU A 98 -1.78 9.41 15.91
C LEU A 98 -0.45 9.56 16.67
N ARG A 99 -0.31 10.62 17.48
CA ARG A 99 0.85 10.86 18.36
C ARG A 99 1.09 9.73 19.35
N ARG A 100 0.03 9.29 20.04
CA ARG A 100 0.09 8.22 21.04
C ARG A 100 0.43 6.85 20.45
N ASN A 101 0.09 6.61 19.18
CA ASN A 101 0.30 5.30 18.56
C ASN A 101 1.61 5.16 17.76
N LEU A 102 2.25 6.27 17.33
CA LEU A 102 3.59 6.18 16.75
C LEU A 102 4.58 5.87 17.87
N LYS A 103 5.13 4.66 17.91
CA LYS A 103 6.08 4.21 18.92
C LYS A 103 6.83 2.98 18.40
N VAL A 104 7.95 2.67 19.04
CA VAL A 104 8.59 1.35 18.92
C VAL A 104 7.75 0.31 19.65
N TYR A 105 7.84 -0.94 19.24
CA TYR A 105 7.06 -2.04 19.82
C TYR A 105 7.86 -3.34 19.76
N ASP A 106 7.45 -4.28 20.59
CA ASP A 106 7.95 -5.64 20.55
C ASP A 106 7.33 -6.39 19.36
N VAL A 107 8.19 -6.77 18.41
CA VAL A 107 7.78 -7.49 17.20
C VAL A 107 7.32 -8.93 17.50
N GLU A 108 7.70 -9.50 18.65
CA GLU A 108 7.23 -10.83 19.07
C GLU A 108 5.75 -10.82 19.46
N ASN A 109 5.23 -9.67 19.89
CA ASN A 109 3.83 -9.51 20.30
C ASN A 109 2.91 -9.08 19.16
N LEU A 110 3.42 -9.03 17.92
CA LEU A 110 2.59 -8.67 16.78
C LEU A 110 1.61 -9.80 16.42
N PRO A 111 0.40 -9.47 15.95
CA PRO A 111 -0.54 -10.47 15.45
C PRO A 111 0.10 -11.37 14.38
N THR A 112 -0.20 -12.67 14.45
CA THR A 112 0.20 -13.60 13.42
C THR A 112 -0.45 -13.25 12.07
N GLY A 113 0.27 -13.48 10.97
CA GLY A 113 -0.24 -13.25 9.62
C GLY A 113 -0.10 -11.81 9.10
N LEU A 114 0.56 -10.91 9.83
CA LEU A 114 0.98 -9.63 9.25
C LEU A 114 1.96 -9.85 8.10
N GLN A 115 1.73 -9.18 6.98
CA GLN A 115 2.65 -9.21 5.84
C GLN A 115 3.99 -8.52 6.12
N SER A 116 4.02 -7.61 7.09
CA SER A 116 5.22 -6.88 7.49
C SER A 116 5.13 -6.41 8.95
N ILE A 117 6.25 -6.52 9.66
CA ILE A 117 6.41 -6.00 11.02
C ILE A 117 6.33 -4.48 11.06
N PHE A 118 6.64 -3.79 9.97
CA PHE A 118 6.62 -2.33 9.87
C PHE A 118 5.30 -1.74 9.39
N ARG A 119 4.33 -2.55 8.96
CA ARG A 119 3.11 -2.07 8.30
C ARG A 119 2.36 -1.00 9.10
N GLN A 120 2.24 -1.18 10.41
CA GLN A 120 1.55 -0.21 11.28
C GLN A 120 2.31 1.12 11.34
N MET A 121 3.64 1.07 11.45
CA MET A 121 4.48 2.26 11.47
C MET A 121 4.48 2.97 10.12
N TYR A 122 4.48 2.21 9.02
CA TYR A 122 4.34 2.71 7.65
C TYR A 122 3.05 3.54 7.50
N TYR A 123 1.90 2.98 7.88
CA TYR A 123 0.62 3.71 7.83
C TYR A 123 0.59 4.96 8.70
N LEU A 124 1.21 4.92 9.89
CA LEU A 124 1.29 6.10 10.75
C LEU A 124 2.16 7.19 10.14
N VAL A 125 3.33 6.85 9.62
CA VAL A 125 4.26 7.83 9.04
C VAL A 125 3.70 8.45 7.77
N ASP A 126 2.97 7.67 6.95
CA ASP A 126 2.23 8.18 5.79
C ASP A 126 1.16 9.22 6.23
N LEU A 127 0.33 8.89 7.23
CA LEU A 127 -0.63 9.86 7.77
C LEU A 127 0.01 11.11 8.39
N TYR A 128 1.16 10.97 9.04
CA TYR A 128 1.88 12.12 9.61
C TYR A 128 2.30 13.09 8.52
N LYS A 129 2.79 12.57 7.40
CA LYS A 129 3.15 13.37 6.24
C LYS A 129 1.94 14.12 5.69
N ASP A 130 0.84 13.42 5.45
CA ASP A 130 -0.36 14.01 4.84
C ASP A 130 -1.01 15.08 5.74
N ILE A 131 -1.03 14.85 7.06
CA ILE A 131 -1.64 15.77 8.04
C ILE A 131 -0.67 16.90 8.47
N GLY A 132 0.62 16.79 8.13
CA GLY A 132 1.66 17.75 8.52
C GLY A 132 2.04 17.66 10.00
N ILE A 133 2.07 16.45 10.58
CA ILE A 133 2.51 16.23 11.97
C ILE A 133 4.03 16.06 11.99
N ALA A 134 4.73 16.95 12.68
CA ALA A 134 6.16 16.79 12.93
C ALA A 134 6.43 15.65 13.94
N VAL A 135 7.48 14.86 13.67
CA VAL A 135 8.04 13.88 14.61
C VAL A 135 9.16 14.55 15.39
N ASP A 136 9.11 14.50 16.72
CA ASP A 136 10.17 15.06 17.56
C ASP A 136 11.50 14.30 17.38
N GLU A 137 12.65 14.97 17.57
CA GLU A 137 13.97 14.40 17.25
C GLU A 137 14.31 13.15 18.07
N ASP A 138 13.91 13.08 19.34
CA ASP A 138 14.19 11.91 20.19
C ASP A 138 13.39 10.70 19.71
N LYS A 139 12.11 10.89 19.41
CA LYS A 139 11.26 9.87 18.81
C LYS A 139 11.75 9.47 17.43
N ARG A 140 12.11 10.43 16.58
CA ARG A 140 12.70 10.19 15.26
C ARG A 140 13.93 9.28 15.37
N ARG A 141 14.88 9.61 16.26
CA ARG A 141 16.07 8.79 16.53
C ARG A 141 15.70 7.39 17.03
N SER A 142 14.73 7.29 17.94
CA SER A 142 14.26 6.00 18.45
C SER A 142 13.66 5.12 17.35
N LEU A 143 12.86 5.69 16.45
CA LEU A 143 12.26 4.96 15.33
C LEU A 143 13.32 4.50 14.34
N ILE A 144 14.28 5.38 13.98
CA ILE A 144 15.39 5.03 13.10
C ILE A 144 16.19 3.86 13.68
N ASN A 145 16.60 3.94 14.95
CA ASN A 145 17.36 2.87 15.60
C ASN A 145 16.60 1.53 15.63
N PHE A 146 15.29 1.59 15.89
CA PHE A 146 14.42 0.41 15.87
C PHE A 146 14.33 -0.21 14.47
N ILE A 147 14.16 0.59 13.41
CA ILE A 147 14.07 0.05 12.05
C ILE A 147 15.42 -0.54 11.61
N LEU A 148 16.52 0.16 11.92
CA LEU A 148 17.87 -0.27 11.59
C LEU A 148 18.30 -1.55 12.32
N SER A 149 17.70 -1.88 13.48
CA SER A 149 17.98 -3.16 14.15
C SER A 149 17.50 -4.39 13.36
N PHE A 150 16.67 -4.20 12.34
CA PHE A 150 16.21 -5.24 11.42
C PHE A 150 16.88 -5.18 10.04
N LYS A 151 17.92 -4.34 9.88
CA LYS A 151 18.70 -4.28 8.64
C LYS A 151 19.70 -5.44 8.62
N ASN A 152 19.68 -6.24 7.55
CA ASN A 152 20.57 -7.38 7.39
C ASN A 152 21.82 -7.02 6.57
N LYS A 153 22.76 -7.97 6.48
CA LYS A 153 24.02 -7.82 5.74
C LYS A 153 23.85 -7.58 4.24
N ASP A 154 22.71 -7.95 3.68
CA ASP A 154 22.35 -7.72 2.28
C ASP A 154 21.74 -6.33 2.05
N HIS A 155 21.73 -5.47 3.07
CA HIS A 155 21.12 -4.13 3.09
C HIS A 155 19.59 -4.11 2.91
N GLY A 156 18.93 -5.27 2.92
CA GLY A 156 17.48 -5.38 3.07
C GLY A 156 17.04 -5.37 4.54
N PHE A 157 15.73 -5.39 4.77
CA PHE A 157 15.14 -5.42 6.11
C PHE A 157 14.27 -6.64 6.34
N GLY A 158 14.29 -7.16 7.56
CA GLY A 158 13.42 -8.23 8.04
C GLY A 158 14.00 -8.93 9.28
N LYS A 159 13.16 -9.67 10.02
CA LYS A 159 13.52 -10.27 11.32
C LYS A 159 14.64 -11.32 11.24
N GLU A 160 14.43 -12.36 10.45
CA GLU A 160 15.44 -13.44 10.27
C GLU A 160 16.14 -13.32 8.91
N LYS A 161 15.41 -12.84 7.91
CA LYS A 161 15.86 -12.65 6.55
C LYS A 161 15.21 -11.41 5.98
N SER A 162 15.93 -10.75 5.08
CA SER A 162 15.38 -9.61 4.37
C SER A 162 14.26 -10.04 3.43
N THR A 163 13.21 -9.22 3.35
CA THR A 163 12.15 -9.39 2.36
C THR A 163 11.87 -8.07 1.66
N LEU A 164 11.32 -8.14 0.44
CA LEU A 164 11.03 -6.97 -0.37
C LEU A 164 9.95 -6.10 0.29
N ILE A 165 8.91 -6.71 0.86
CA ILE A 165 7.83 -5.97 1.54
C ILE A 165 8.37 -5.25 2.79
N GLU A 166 9.16 -5.93 3.63
CA GLU A 166 9.75 -5.31 4.82
C GLU A 166 10.73 -4.20 4.44
N THR A 167 11.55 -4.44 3.41
CA THR A 167 12.49 -3.43 2.90
C THR A 167 11.75 -2.23 2.36
N PHE A 168 10.66 -2.41 1.62
CA PHE A 168 9.83 -1.31 1.13
C PHE A 168 9.29 -0.46 2.29
N HIS A 169 8.64 -1.07 3.29
CA HIS A 169 8.10 -0.30 4.41
C HIS A 169 9.20 0.38 5.23
N ALA A 170 10.31 -0.31 5.53
CA ALA A 170 11.42 0.25 6.28
C ALA A 170 12.05 1.44 5.55
N VAL A 171 12.35 1.29 4.26
CA VAL A 171 12.93 2.34 3.42
C VAL A 171 11.97 3.53 3.30
N PHE A 172 10.68 3.29 3.11
CA PHE A 172 9.68 4.36 3.08
C PHE A 172 9.68 5.16 4.39
N ILE A 173 9.63 4.47 5.54
CA ILE A 173 9.62 5.14 6.84
C ILE A 173 10.92 5.93 7.04
N LEU A 174 12.08 5.31 6.80
CA LEU A 174 13.39 5.94 6.96
C LEU A 174 13.54 7.17 6.06
N HIS A 175 13.06 7.10 4.82
CA HIS A 175 13.06 8.24 3.90
C HIS A 175 12.23 9.42 4.45
N HIS A 176 11.04 9.17 5.01
CA HIS A 176 10.20 10.21 5.63
C HIS A 176 10.76 10.72 6.97
N LEU A 177 11.71 9.99 7.57
CA LEU A 177 12.48 10.42 8.73
C LEU A 177 13.84 11.01 8.32
N ASP A 178 14.03 11.41 7.05
CA ASP A 178 15.26 12.00 6.53
C ASP A 178 16.52 11.14 6.81
N HIS A 179 16.38 9.82 6.69
CA HIS A 179 17.48 8.87 6.82
C HIS A 179 17.83 8.26 5.46
N ASN A 180 19.12 8.23 5.13
CA ASN A 180 19.61 7.70 3.86
C ASN A 180 19.53 6.17 3.83
N THR A 181 18.90 5.64 2.78
CA THR A 181 18.73 4.19 2.56
C THR A 181 19.17 3.76 1.15
N GLN A 182 20.05 4.53 0.50
CA GLN A 182 20.47 4.27 -0.88
C GLN A 182 21.18 2.91 -1.02
N ASP A 183 21.79 2.40 0.05
CA ASP A 183 22.41 1.08 0.07
C ASP A 183 21.41 -0.08 -0.10
N SER A 184 20.13 0.12 0.27
CA SER A 184 19.05 -0.85 0.04
C SER A 184 18.67 -1.01 -1.44
N LEU A 185 19.16 -0.14 -2.35
CA LEU A 185 18.99 -0.35 -3.81
C LEU A 185 19.60 -1.68 -4.27
N ASN A 186 20.70 -2.12 -3.67
CA ASN A 186 21.31 -3.40 -4.01
C ASN A 186 20.39 -4.58 -3.65
N PHE A 187 19.70 -4.49 -2.51
CA PHE A 187 18.71 -5.50 -2.13
C PHE A 187 17.54 -5.54 -3.12
N LEU A 188 17.01 -4.38 -3.54
CA LEU A 188 15.97 -4.29 -4.56
C LEU A 188 16.40 -5.01 -5.85
N LYS A 189 17.62 -4.76 -6.33
CA LYS A 189 18.18 -5.41 -7.52
C LYS A 189 18.28 -6.94 -7.37
N MET A 190 18.63 -7.43 -6.19
CA MET A 190 18.66 -8.86 -5.89
C MET A 190 17.27 -9.51 -5.90
N CYS A 191 16.21 -8.73 -5.66
CA CYS A 191 14.82 -9.18 -5.75
C CYS A 191 14.27 -9.18 -7.19
N GLU A 192 14.99 -8.65 -8.18
CA GLU A 192 14.56 -8.70 -9.57
C GLU A 192 14.56 -10.14 -10.10
N ASN A 193 13.55 -10.46 -10.91
CA ASN A 193 13.37 -11.79 -11.47
C ASN A 193 12.91 -11.71 -12.93
N ARG A 194 13.67 -12.38 -13.81
CA ARG A 194 13.42 -12.39 -15.26
C ARG A 194 12.08 -12.99 -15.72
N PHE A 195 11.34 -13.67 -14.84
CA PHE A 195 10.06 -14.30 -15.16
C PHE A 195 8.88 -13.66 -14.43
N TYR A 196 9.11 -13.17 -13.21
CA TYR A 196 8.07 -12.64 -12.35
C TYR A 196 8.19 -11.13 -12.10
N GLY A 197 9.21 -10.46 -12.65
CA GLY A 197 9.51 -9.06 -12.39
C GLY A 197 10.25 -8.86 -11.07
N PHE A 198 9.56 -9.09 -9.95
CA PHE A 198 10.12 -9.05 -8.60
C PHE A 198 9.76 -10.30 -7.81
N VAL A 199 10.55 -10.66 -6.79
CA VAL A 199 10.25 -11.71 -5.81
C VAL A 199 10.50 -11.20 -4.40
N ASN A 200 9.81 -11.77 -3.40
CA ASN A 200 9.91 -11.26 -2.03
C ASN A 200 11.29 -11.46 -1.42
N ILE A 201 11.95 -12.58 -1.74
CA ILE A 201 13.27 -12.93 -1.22
C ILE A 201 14.14 -13.22 -2.44
N PRO A 202 15.37 -12.69 -2.52
CA PRO A 202 16.28 -12.94 -3.62
C PRO A 202 16.37 -14.41 -3.99
N SER A 203 16.38 -14.70 -5.30
CA SER A 203 16.49 -16.06 -5.86
C SER A 203 15.39 -17.06 -5.44
N THR A 204 14.23 -16.59 -4.99
CA THR A 204 13.08 -17.46 -4.65
C THR A 204 11.93 -17.33 -5.65
N SER A 205 10.96 -18.23 -5.54
CA SER A 205 9.67 -18.22 -6.23
C SER A 205 8.62 -18.89 -5.35
N PRO A 206 7.30 -18.69 -5.58
CA PRO A 206 6.67 -17.83 -6.59
C PRO A 206 6.68 -16.33 -6.21
N SER A 207 6.20 -15.48 -7.13
CA SER A 207 5.88 -14.07 -6.84
C SER A 207 4.37 -13.81 -6.74
N PHE A 208 4.02 -12.64 -6.23
CA PHE A 208 2.67 -12.14 -5.99
C PHE A 208 2.60 -10.63 -6.23
N ILE A 209 1.39 -10.11 -6.48
CA ILE A 209 1.16 -8.70 -6.81
C ILE A 209 1.80 -7.73 -5.79
N GLU A 210 1.72 -8.03 -4.49
CA GLU A 210 2.29 -7.14 -3.46
C GLU A 210 3.82 -7.03 -3.54
N HIS A 211 4.52 -8.03 -4.11
CA HIS A 211 5.96 -7.94 -4.35
C HIS A 211 6.26 -6.97 -5.49
N LEU A 212 5.47 -7.01 -6.57
CA LEU A 212 5.63 -6.11 -7.71
C LEU A 212 5.32 -4.68 -7.28
N TYR A 213 4.26 -4.48 -6.50
CA TYR A 213 3.95 -3.18 -5.90
C TYR A 213 5.10 -2.65 -5.04
N ALA A 214 5.60 -3.45 -4.08
CA ALA A 214 6.72 -3.06 -3.23
C ALA A 214 7.99 -2.75 -4.03
N GLY A 215 8.32 -3.58 -5.02
CA GLY A 215 9.48 -3.40 -5.90
C GLY A 215 9.39 -2.13 -6.72
N LEU A 216 8.22 -1.83 -7.31
CA LEU A 216 8.02 -0.62 -8.10
C LEU A 216 7.99 0.66 -7.27
N GLU A 217 7.40 0.63 -6.08
CA GLU A 217 7.45 1.79 -5.17
C GLU A 217 8.89 2.07 -4.71
N LEU A 218 9.69 1.04 -4.43
CA LEU A 218 11.12 1.19 -4.16
C LEU A 218 11.88 1.72 -5.38
N SER A 219 11.62 1.17 -6.57
CA SER A 219 12.21 1.65 -7.82
C SER A 219 11.94 3.14 -8.03
N LYS A 220 10.69 3.57 -7.84
CA LYS A 220 10.29 4.98 -7.89
C LYS A 220 11.04 5.83 -6.86
N LEU A 221 11.14 5.37 -5.62
CA LEU A 221 11.84 6.10 -4.55
C LEU A 221 13.34 6.27 -4.86
N PHE A 222 13.98 5.25 -5.43
CA PHE A 222 15.39 5.29 -5.78
C PHE A 222 15.70 5.88 -7.16
N GLY A 223 14.69 6.26 -7.94
CA GLY A 223 14.87 6.65 -9.35
C GLY A 223 15.47 5.53 -10.21
N TYR A 224 15.16 4.28 -9.87
CA TYR A 224 15.68 3.08 -10.55
C TYR A 224 14.67 2.55 -11.57
N ILE A 225 15.15 2.20 -12.76
CA ILE A 225 14.37 1.55 -13.80
C ILE A 225 14.54 0.04 -13.65
N PRO A 226 13.47 -0.76 -13.45
CA PRO A 226 13.58 -2.21 -13.37
C PRO A 226 14.19 -2.84 -14.64
N SER A 227 14.97 -3.90 -14.46
CA SER A 227 15.64 -4.66 -15.52
C SER A 227 14.68 -5.51 -16.37
N PHE A 228 13.53 -5.89 -15.81
CA PHE A 228 12.55 -6.78 -16.46
C PHE A 228 11.13 -6.19 -16.50
N PRO A 229 10.93 -5.00 -17.09
CA PRO A 229 9.66 -4.30 -17.02
C PRO A 229 8.54 -5.03 -17.78
N ASP A 230 8.85 -5.74 -18.86
CA ASP A 230 7.89 -6.62 -19.55
C ASP A 230 7.38 -7.74 -18.65
N SER A 231 8.27 -8.39 -17.88
CA SER A 231 7.88 -9.46 -16.95
C SER A 231 6.98 -8.94 -15.82
N ILE A 232 7.23 -7.72 -15.35
CA ILE A 232 6.36 -7.05 -14.36
C ILE A 232 4.96 -6.85 -14.97
N ARG A 233 4.89 -6.25 -16.17
CA ARG A 233 3.64 -6.00 -16.88
C ARG A 233 2.87 -7.31 -17.11
N ASP A 234 3.52 -8.31 -17.70
CA ASP A 234 2.90 -9.58 -18.04
C ASP A 234 2.39 -10.33 -16.81
N PHE A 235 3.14 -10.32 -15.71
CA PHE A 235 2.68 -10.92 -14.46
C PHE A 235 1.41 -10.24 -13.94
N ILE A 236 1.38 -8.90 -13.92
CA ILE A 236 0.21 -8.13 -13.50
C ILE A 236 -0.99 -8.44 -14.40
N MET A 237 -0.80 -8.42 -15.72
CA MET A 237 -1.88 -8.68 -16.69
C MET A 237 -2.43 -10.10 -16.58
N ASN A 238 -1.57 -11.09 -16.32
CA ASN A 238 -1.98 -12.48 -16.07
C ASN A 238 -2.79 -12.65 -14.77
N CYS A 239 -2.72 -11.68 -13.86
CA CYS A 239 -3.54 -11.67 -12.64
C CYS A 239 -4.93 -11.07 -12.87
N GLN A 240 -5.21 -10.42 -14.01
CA GLN A 240 -6.53 -9.88 -14.30
C GLN A 240 -7.55 -11.00 -14.55
N LYS A 241 -8.75 -10.86 -13.99
CA LYS A 241 -9.86 -11.81 -14.19
C LYS A 241 -10.95 -11.23 -15.09
N LYS A 242 -11.80 -12.14 -15.58
CA LYS A 242 -12.96 -11.79 -16.44
C LYS A 242 -13.92 -10.78 -15.80
N ASN A 243 -13.97 -10.73 -14.46
CA ASN A 243 -14.80 -9.78 -13.72
C ASN A 243 -14.20 -8.36 -13.65
N GLY A 244 -12.99 -8.14 -14.18
CA GLY A 244 -12.30 -6.85 -14.26
C GLY A 244 -11.26 -6.60 -13.17
N GLY A 245 -11.35 -7.27 -12.02
CA GLY A 245 -10.39 -7.13 -10.93
C GLY A 245 -9.13 -7.98 -11.10
N PHE A 246 -8.17 -7.78 -10.20
CA PHE A 246 -6.93 -8.54 -10.17
C PHE A 246 -6.85 -9.43 -8.93
N SER A 247 -6.31 -10.63 -9.10
CA SER A 247 -5.99 -11.56 -8.02
C SER A 247 -4.53 -11.49 -7.62
N ARG A 248 -4.19 -11.98 -6.42
CA ARG A 248 -2.81 -12.00 -5.92
C ARG A 248 -1.79 -12.70 -6.84
N SER A 249 -2.25 -13.74 -7.54
CA SER A 249 -1.49 -14.54 -8.52
C SER A 249 -2.38 -14.92 -9.72
N PRO A 250 -1.84 -15.48 -10.81
CA PRO A 250 -2.63 -15.92 -11.96
C PRO A 250 -3.71 -16.96 -11.65
N THR A 251 -3.70 -17.62 -10.49
CA THR A 251 -4.70 -18.63 -10.10
C THR A 251 -5.62 -18.19 -8.95
N GLY A 252 -5.45 -16.98 -8.41
CA GLY A 252 -6.19 -16.51 -7.24
C GLY A 252 -7.58 -15.92 -7.52
N ILE A 253 -8.25 -15.51 -6.44
CA ILE A 253 -9.48 -14.71 -6.48
C ILE A 253 -9.17 -13.22 -6.48
N THR A 254 -10.05 -12.42 -7.08
CA THR A 254 -9.92 -10.95 -7.09
C THR A 254 -10.38 -10.33 -5.79
N ASN A 255 -9.67 -9.31 -5.31
CA ASN A 255 -10.14 -8.40 -4.27
C ASN A 255 -9.72 -6.96 -4.60
N LEU A 256 -10.19 -5.99 -3.80
CA LEU A 256 -9.91 -4.58 -4.04
C LEU A 256 -8.45 -4.21 -3.75
N GLU A 257 -7.81 -4.83 -2.76
CA GLU A 257 -6.38 -4.62 -2.44
C GLU A 257 -5.47 -5.01 -3.61
N ASN A 258 -5.57 -6.23 -4.14
CA ASN A 258 -4.75 -6.69 -5.25
C ASN A 258 -5.05 -5.91 -6.54
N THR A 259 -6.32 -5.52 -6.75
CA THR A 259 -6.70 -4.63 -7.86
C THR A 259 -6.02 -3.27 -7.72
N CYS A 260 -5.99 -2.69 -6.52
CA CYS A 260 -5.31 -1.42 -6.28
C CYS A 260 -3.81 -1.53 -6.49
N TYR A 261 -3.16 -2.59 -5.98
CA TYR A 261 -1.74 -2.82 -6.19
C TYR A 261 -1.39 -3.03 -7.66
N ALA A 262 -2.20 -3.76 -8.42
CA ALA A 262 -2.04 -3.91 -9.87
C ALA A 262 -2.10 -2.56 -10.59
N VAL A 263 -3.15 -1.76 -10.33
CA VAL A 263 -3.35 -0.47 -10.97
C VAL A 263 -2.21 0.49 -10.65
N LYS A 264 -1.86 0.63 -9.35
CA LYS A 264 -0.71 1.46 -8.92
C LYS A 264 0.58 1.02 -9.61
N SER A 265 0.83 -0.29 -9.66
CA SER A 265 2.02 -0.85 -10.29
C SER A 265 2.09 -0.50 -11.78
N LEU A 266 0.98 -0.63 -12.52
CA LEU A 266 0.94 -0.25 -13.94
C LEU A 266 1.16 1.25 -14.14
N TYR A 267 0.61 2.12 -13.27
CA TYR A 267 0.87 3.56 -13.31
C TYR A 267 2.33 3.92 -13.03
N VAL A 268 2.95 3.29 -12.04
CA VAL A 268 4.36 3.53 -11.70
C VAL A 268 5.26 3.03 -12.83
N LEU A 269 4.97 1.84 -13.36
CA LEU A 269 5.73 1.25 -14.46
C LEU A 269 5.65 2.10 -15.73
N ASP A 270 4.48 2.63 -16.08
CA ASP A 270 4.28 3.56 -17.20
C ASP A 270 5.12 4.84 -17.05
N LYS A 271 5.21 5.37 -15.83
CA LYS A 271 6.02 6.57 -15.54
C LYS A 271 7.52 6.30 -15.57
N LEU A 272 7.96 5.12 -15.11
CA LEU A 272 9.39 4.75 -15.11
C LEU A 272 9.87 4.33 -16.50
N CYS A 273 8.97 3.75 -17.32
CA CYS A 273 9.29 3.16 -18.61
C CYS A 273 8.29 3.59 -19.70
N PRO A 274 8.29 4.86 -20.12
CA PRO A 274 7.32 5.37 -21.10
C PRO A 274 7.46 4.75 -22.50
N GLU A 275 8.60 4.14 -22.81
CA GLU A 275 8.90 3.50 -24.10
C GLU A 275 8.20 2.14 -24.30
N LEU A 276 7.56 1.59 -23.26
CA LEU A 276 6.84 0.30 -23.30
C LEU A 276 5.38 0.42 -23.79
N LEU A 277 5.02 1.56 -24.37
CA LEU A 277 3.67 1.86 -24.88
C LEU A 277 3.48 1.44 -26.35
#